data_AF-A0A4D6FT80-F1
#
_entry.id   AF-A0A4D6FT80-F1
#
_cell.length_a   1.000
_cell.length_b   1.000
_cell.length_c   1.000
_cell.angle_alpha   90.00
_cell.angle_beta   90.00
_cell.angle_gamma   90.00
#
_symmetry.space_group_name_H-M   'P 1'
#
loop_
_entity.id
_entity.type
_entity.pdbx_description
1 polymer ?
#
loop_
_entity_poly.entity_id
_entity_poly.type
_entity_poly.pdbx_seq_one_letter_code
_entity_poly.pdbx_strand_id
1 'polypeptide(L)'
;SPKLFQKAIQRGLKAALFTTSTAAIMLSSSGALGVAAGVISTNNAAFNDLAVANNWNEITARGVANGTPAGGPQDNGAFTYGGDHTITADEAGRIITAINVAGTTPVGLNITQNTVVGSIVTGGNLLPVTITAGKSLTLNGTNAVAANHGFDAPADNYTGLGNITLGGANAALIIQSVTPAKITLAGNIDGGGIITVNTDAAINGTIGNVNPAAQISVGASTLSLGGAVIKATTT
;
A
#
# COMPACT_ATOMS: atom_id res chain seq x y z
N SER A 1 32.76 -23.57 48.14
CA SER A 1 32.23 -24.67 47.31
C SER A 1 31.79 -24.12 45.96
N PRO A 2 32.20 -24.73 44.82
CA PRO A 2 31.88 -24.28 43.46
C PRO A 2 30.37 -24.08 43.20
N LYS A 3 29.52 -24.83 43.91
CA LYS A 3 28.06 -24.76 43.81
C LYS A 3 27.48 -23.41 44.28
N LEU A 4 28.11 -22.73 45.24
CA LEU A 4 27.67 -21.42 45.72
C LEU A 4 27.98 -20.31 44.70
N PHE A 5 29.12 -20.42 44.03
CA PHE A 5 29.55 -19.49 42.97
C PHE A 5 28.65 -19.58 41.74
N GLN A 6 28.32 -20.81 41.31
CA GLN A 6 27.41 -21.05 40.19
C GLN A 6 25.99 -20.49 40.45
N LYS A 7 25.50 -20.62 41.69
CA LYS A 7 24.18 -20.11 42.10
C LYS A 7 24.14 -18.57 42.13
N ALA A 8 25.25 -17.92 42.49
CA ALA A 8 25.38 -16.47 42.45
C ALA A 8 25.38 -15.94 41.00
N ILE A 9 26.12 -16.60 40.10
CA ILE A 9 26.17 -16.25 38.67
C ILE A 9 24.80 -16.41 38.02
N GLN A 10 24.10 -17.52 38.26
CA GLN A 10 22.76 -17.73 37.69
C GLN A 10 21.75 -16.69 38.18
N ARG A 11 21.81 -16.29 39.46
CA ARG A 11 20.94 -15.24 39.99
C ARG A 11 21.25 -13.88 39.39
N GLY A 12 22.53 -13.54 39.23
CA GLY A 12 22.96 -12.30 38.59
C GLY A 12 22.55 -12.22 37.12
N LEU A 13 22.73 -13.31 36.36
CA LEU A 13 22.34 -13.38 34.95
C LEU A 13 20.82 -13.32 34.77
N LYS A 14 20.05 -13.99 35.65
CA LYS A 14 18.59 -13.93 35.64
C LYS A 14 18.10 -12.50 35.92
N ALA A 15 18.64 -11.83 36.94
CA ALA A 15 18.30 -10.45 37.24
C ALA A 15 18.64 -9.50 36.08
N ALA A 16 19.84 -9.62 35.51
CA ALA A 16 20.27 -8.79 34.37
C ALA A 16 19.35 -8.97 33.15
N LEU A 17 18.96 -10.21 32.83
CA LEU A 17 18.08 -10.53 31.71
C LEU A 17 16.65 -9.96 31.91
N PHE A 18 16.13 -9.94 33.14
CA PHE A 18 14.83 -9.32 33.43
C PHE A 18 14.87 -7.79 33.41
N THR A 19 15.95 -7.18 33.88
CA THR A 19 16.11 -5.72 33.85
C THR A 19 16.30 -5.20 32.42
N THR A 20 17.09 -5.88 31.59
CA THR A 20 17.25 -5.51 30.17
C THR A 20 16.00 -5.80 29.35
N SER A 21 15.26 -6.87 29.61
CA SER A 21 14.01 -7.15 28.90
C SER A 21 12.91 -6.14 29.25
N THR A 22 12.79 -5.72 30.51
CA THR A 22 11.81 -4.69 30.90
C THR A 22 12.18 -3.33 30.28
N ALA A 23 13.46 -2.94 30.29
CA ALA A 23 13.92 -1.71 29.67
C ALA A 23 13.83 -1.73 28.13
N ALA A 24 14.10 -2.87 27.48
CA ALA A 24 13.98 -3.02 26.02
C ALA A 24 12.52 -3.06 25.56
N ILE A 25 11.62 -3.67 26.35
CA ILE A 25 10.16 -3.63 26.10
C ILE A 25 9.59 -2.23 26.39
N MET A 26 10.12 -1.51 27.39
CA MET A 26 9.72 -0.12 27.63
C MET A 26 10.32 0.87 26.65
N LEU A 27 11.45 0.56 26.01
CA LEU A 27 12.02 1.36 24.92
C LEU A 27 11.33 1.08 23.57
N SER A 28 10.81 -0.12 23.35
CA SER A 28 9.92 -0.40 22.21
C SER A 28 8.50 0.14 22.38
N SER A 29 8.10 0.49 23.61
CA SER A 29 6.81 1.14 23.90
C SER A 29 6.91 2.64 24.18
N SER A 30 8.11 3.23 24.16
CA SER A 30 8.32 4.68 24.21
C SER A 30 8.35 5.33 22.83
N GLY A 31 7.74 4.69 21.82
CA GLY A 31 7.20 5.44 20.69
C GLY A 31 6.15 6.39 21.24
N ALA A 32 6.21 7.66 20.87
CA ALA A 32 5.20 8.65 21.22
C ALA A 32 3.79 8.04 21.08
N LEU A 33 3.07 7.93 22.19
CA LEU A 33 1.64 7.62 22.19
C LEU A 33 0.93 8.82 21.57
N GLY A 34 0.76 8.78 20.24
CA GLY A 34 0.23 9.84 19.38
C GLY A 34 1.37 10.46 18.56
N VAL A 35 1.41 10.40 17.24
CA VAL A 35 0.35 10.26 16.24
C VAL A 35 0.99 9.57 15.03
N ALA A 36 0.64 8.33 14.74
CA ALA A 36 0.75 7.86 13.37
C ALA A 36 -0.65 8.07 12.78
N ALA A 37 -0.79 9.24 12.16
CA ALA A 37 -1.99 9.67 11.47
C ALA A 37 -1.72 9.58 9.98
N GLY A 38 -2.52 8.80 9.27
CA GLY A 38 -2.58 8.94 7.81
C GLY A 38 -3.07 10.33 7.42
N VAL A 39 -3.20 10.57 6.12
CA VAL A 39 -3.75 11.83 5.61
C VAL A 39 -5.02 11.58 4.80
N ILE A 40 -5.96 12.51 4.81
CA ILE A 40 -7.16 12.49 3.97
C ILE A 40 -7.06 13.57 2.91
N SER A 41 -7.26 13.21 1.64
CA SER A 41 -7.31 14.22 0.58
C SER A 41 -8.60 15.03 0.67
N THR A 42 -8.53 16.33 0.43
CA THR A 42 -9.70 17.23 0.41
C THR A 42 -10.06 17.67 -1.01
N ASN A 43 -9.17 17.47 -1.97
CA ASN A 43 -9.26 17.87 -3.37
C ASN A 43 -8.30 17.02 -4.22
N ASN A 44 -8.02 17.45 -5.46
CA ASN A 44 -6.93 16.91 -6.24
C ASN A 44 -5.61 17.16 -5.53
N ALA A 45 -4.83 16.10 -5.32
CA ALA A 45 -3.68 16.15 -4.45
C ALA A 45 -2.47 15.42 -5.05
N ALA A 46 -1.28 15.81 -4.62
CA ALA A 46 -0.02 15.20 -4.98
C ALA A 46 0.72 14.69 -3.74
N PHE A 47 1.60 13.71 -3.93
CA PHE A 47 2.39 13.12 -2.87
C PHE A 47 3.41 14.11 -2.29
N ASN A 48 3.91 15.04 -3.10
CA ASN A 48 4.83 16.11 -2.71
C ASN A 48 4.15 17.37 -2.15
N ASP A 49 2.81 17.40 -2.05
CA ASP A 49 2.10 18.58 -1.55
C ASP A 49 2.58 18.95 -0.14
N LEU A 50 2.77 20.24 0.08
CA LEU A 50 3.05 20.81 1.39
C LEU A 50 1.75 21.14 2.11
N ALA A 51 1.78 21.20 3.45
CA ALA A 51 0.60 21.54 4.25
C ALA A 51 -0.07 22.88 3.86
N VAL A 52 0.71 23.84 3.37
CA VAL A 52 0.21 25.13 2.89
C VAL A 52 -0.68 25.02 1.63
N ALA A 53 -0.56 23.95 0.86
CA ALA A 53 -1.44 23.68 -0.28
C ALA A 53 -2.85 23.30 0.16
N ASN A 54 -3.01 22.81 1.39
CA ASN A 54 -4.30 22.42 1.99
C ASN A 54 -5.06 21.35 1.17
N ASN A 55 -4.31 20.50 0.48
CA ASN A 55 -4.85 19.39 -0.30
C ASN A 55 -5.02 18.10 0.54
N TRP A 56 -4.38 18.07 1.69
CA TRP A 56 -4.38 16.97 2.64
C TRP A 56 -4.68 17.48 4.04
N ASN A 57 -5.42 16.69 4.82
CA ASN A 57 -5.63 16.91 6.24
C ASN A 57 -5.16 15.70 7.06
N GLU A 58 -4.81 15.92 8.32
CA GLU A 58 -4.44 14.84 9.25
C GLU A 58 -5.64 13.91 9.57
N ILE A 59 -5.38 12.60 9.73
CA ILE A 59 -6.35 11.60 10.21
C ILE A 59 -5.83 10.91 11.47
N THR A 60 -6.51 11.06 12.60
CA THR A 60 -6.18 10.28 13.80
C THR A 60 -6.95 8.95 13.85
N ALA A 61 -6.63 8.08 14.81
CA ALA A 61 -7.45 6.91 15.14
C ALA A 61 -8.92 7.26 15.50
N ARG A 62 -9.23 8.54 15.78
CA ARG A 62 -10.60 9.03 16.03
C ARG A 62 -11.29 9.57 14.77
N GLY A 63 -10.64 9.45 13.61
CA GLY A 63 -11.07 10.05 12.34
C GLY A 63 -10.33 11.35 12.02
N VAL A 64 -10.88 12.11 11.08
CA VAL A 64 -10.30 13.35 10.55
C VAL A 64 -10.03 14.36 11.68
N ALA A 65 -8.81 14.88 11.75
CA ALA A 65 -8.37 15.75 12.83
C ALA A 65 -8.78 17.20 12.56
N ASN A 66 -10.05 17.56 12.80
CA ASN A 66 -10.58 18.94 12.69
C ASN A 66 -10.22 19.71 11.39
N GLY A 67 -9.88 19.00 10.31
CA GLY A 67 -9.41 19.64 9.07
C GLY A 67 -8.03 20.30 9.18
N THR A 68 -7.17 19.86 10.10
CA THR A 68 -5.79 20.33 10.21
C THR A 68 -5.02 20.00 8.94
N PRO A 69 -4.49 21.00 8.21
CA PRO A 69 -3.74 20.77 6.98
C PRO A 69 -2.47 19.97 7.22
N ALA A 70 -2.16 19.05 6.32
CA ALA A 70 -0.99 18.20 6.34
C ALA A 70 -0.27 18.23 4.99
N GLY A 71 1.00 17.80 4.98
CA GLY A 71 1.65 17.45 3.72
C GLY A 71 1.03 16.19 3.12
N GLY A 72 1.47 15.82 1.93
CA GLY A 72 1.11 14.54 1.31
C GLY A 72 1.51 13.33 2.17
N PRO A 73 1.02 12.12 1.81
CA PRO A 73 1.35 10.87 2.50
C PRO A 73 2.87 10.75 2.67
N GLN A 74 3.39 10.12 3.72
CA GLN A 74 4.83 9.89 3.88
C GLN A 74 5.16 8.40 3.73
N ASP A 75 6.45 8.04 3.72
CA ASP A 75 6.85 6.63 3.69
C ASP A 75 6.32 5.85 4.89
N ASN A 76 5.77 4.66 4.61
CA ASN A 76 5.01 3.82 5.53
C ASN A 76 3.75 4.49 6.09
N GLY A 77 3.34 5.64 5.53
CA GLY A 77 2.08 6.29 5.82
C GLY A 77 0.91 5.61 5.11
N ALA A 78 -0.30 5.98 5.52
CA ALA A 78 -1.54 5.60 4.85
C ALA A 78 -2.31 6.85 4.46
N PHE A 79 -3.25 6.71 3.52
CA PHE A 79 -4.14 7.82 3.21
C PHE A 79 -5.55 7.39 2.85
N THR A 80 -6.50 8.32 3.03
CA THR A 80 -7.91 8.15 2.69
C THR A 80 -8.29 9.14 1.58
N TYR A 81 -9.12 8.72 0.64
CA TYR A 81 -9.79 9.64 -0.27
C TYR A 81 -10.95 10.32 0.48
N GLY A 82 -10.93 11.65 0.55
CA GLY A 82 -12.03 12.43 1.14
C GLY A 82 -13.09 12.91 0.15
N GLY A 83 -12.96 12.55 -1.13
CA GLY A 83 -13.93 12.87 -2.17
C GLY A 83 -13.53 12.32 -3.54
N ASP A 84 -14.26 12.76 -4.56
CA ASP A 84 -14.14 12.28 -5.93
C ASP A 84 -13.05 13.05 -6.68
N HIS A 85 -11.80 12.77 -6.34
CA HIS A 85 -10.64 13.50 -6.84
C HIS A 85 -9.57 12.58 -7.39
N THR A 86 -8.60 13.17 -8.08
CA THR A 86 -7.40 12.48 -8.54
C THR A 86 -6.25 12.71 -7.58
N ILE A 87 -5.51 11.65 -7.26
CA ILE A 87 -4.26 11.75 -6.50
C ILE A 87 -3.09 11.39 -7.39
N THR A 88 -2.02 12.18 -7.33
CA THR A 88 -0.78 11.95 -8.10
C THR A 88 0.32 11.48 -7.17
N ALA A 89 0.83 10.27 -7.40
CA ALA A 89 1.99 9.72 -6.74
C ALA A 89 3.27 10.13 -7.49
N ASP A 90 3.71 11.36 -7.24
CA ASP A 90 4.82 12.04 -7.91
C ASP A 90 6.12 12.08 -7.11
N GLU A 91 6.18 11.38 -5.99
CA GLU A 91 7.37 11.26 -5.16
C GLU A 91 8.04 9.89 -5.36
N ALA A 92 9.37 9.89 -5.52
CA ALA A 92 10.13 8.71 -5.91
C ALA A 92 10.15 7.62 -4.83
N GLY A 93 9.70 6.42 -5.18
CA GLY A 93 9.88 5.23 -4.34
C GLY A 93 8.99 5.18 -3.10
N ARG A 94 7.95 6.02 -3.02
CA ARG A 94 7.06 6.09 -1.86
C ARG A 94 6.49 4.72 -1.51
N ILE A 95 6.58 4.37 -0.24
CA ILE A 95 5.95 3.17 0.31
C ILE A 95 4.69 3.58 1.05
N ILE A 96 3.52 3.23 0.54
CA ILE A 96 2.22 3.48 1.17
C ILE A 96 1.72 2.21 1.82
N THR A 97 1.48 2.26 3.12
CA THR A 97 1.01 1.10 3.90
C THR A 97 -0.40 0.70 3.48
N ALA A 98 -1.31 1.68 3.38
CA ALA A 98 -2.66 1.41 2.91
C ALA A 98 -3.33 2.63 2.28
N ILE A 99 -4.29 2.36 1.40
CA ILE A 99 -5.16 3.35 0.78
C ILE A 99 -6.60 3.03 1.17
N ASN A 100 -7.35 4.02 1.63
CA ASN A 100 -8.77 3.87 1.90
C ASN A 100 -9.60 4.69 0.90
N VAL A 101 -10.47 4.00 0.16
CA VAL A 101 -11.47 4.58 -0.75
C VAL A 101 -12.91 4.25 -0.32
N ALA A 102 -13.08 3.68 0.88
CA ALA A 102 -14.41 3.38 1.40
C ALA A 102 -15.24 4.66 1.53
N GLY A 103 -16.45 4.64 0.96
CA GLY A 103 -17.37 5.78 1.00
C GLY A 103 -17.08 6.91 0.01
N THR A 104 -16.15 6.74 -0.93
CA THR A 104 -15.89 7.71 -2.01
C THR A 104 -15.87 7.05 -3.39
N THR A 105 -16.03 7.84 -4.45
CA THR A 105 -15.86 7.37 -5.84
C THR A 105 -14.63 8.03 -6.46
N PRO A 106 -13.42 7.54 -6.13
CA PRO A 106 -12.18 8.18 -6.55
C PRO A 106 -12.08 8.27 -8.07
N VAL A 107 -11.65 9.43 -8.58
CA VAL A 107 -11.45 9.63 -10.02
C VAL A 107 -10.24 8.81 -10.48
N GLY A 108 -9.18 8.79 -9.69
CA GLY A 108 -8.07 7.87 -9.92
C GLY A 108 -6.79 8.17 -9.14
N LEU A 109 -5.89 7.20 -9.15
CA LEU A 109 -4.52 7.32 -8.67
C LEU A 109 -3.56 7.30 -9.87
N ASN A 110 -2.82 8.39 -10.05
CA ASN A 110 -1.83 8.54 -11.11
C ASN A 110 -0.44 8.24 -10.55
N ILE A 111 0.17 7.13 -10.98
CA ILE A 111 1.52 6.73 -10.62
C ILE A 111 2.49 7.37 -11.62
N THR A 112 3.06 8.52 -11.25
CA THR A 112 4.08 9.23 -12.05
C THR A 112 5.49 8.96 -11.54
N GLN A 113 5.61 8.38 -10.35
CA GLN A 113 6.82 7.81 -9.78
C GLN A 113 6.57 6.42 -9.20
N ASN A 114 7.63 5.59 -9.12
CA ASN A 114 7.53 4.24 -8.58
C ASN A 114 6.94 4.27 -7.18
N THR A 115 5.86 3.51 -6.96
CA THR A 115 5.09 3.52 -5.73
C THR A 115 4.83 2.09 -5.28
N VAL A 116 4.94 1.85 -3.98
CA VAL A 116 4.57 0.58 -3.35
C VAL A 116 3.30 0.79 -2.53
N VAL A 117 2.35 -0.13 -2.61
CA VAL A 117 1.09 -0.10 -1.85
C VAL A 117 0.89 -1.45 -1.15
N GLY A 118 0.60 -1.40 0.14
CA GLY A 118 0.39 -2.60 0.95
C GLY A 118 -1.01 -3.19 0.95
N SER A 119 -2.03 -2.33 0.95
CA SER A 119 -3.42 -2.74 0.92
C SER A 119 -4.33 -1.58 0.50
N ILE A 120 -5.54 -1.91 0.06
CA ILE A 120 -6.57 -0.98 -0.39
C ILE A 120 -7.91 -1.40 0.21
N VAL A 121 -8.50 -0.49 1.00
CA VAL A 121 -9.82 -0.64 1.62
C VAL A 121 -10.86 0.04 0.75
N THR A 122 -11.96 -0.65 0.49
CA THR A 122 -12.81 -0.39 -0.68
C THR A 122 -14.18 0.14 -0.28
N GLY A 123 -14.79 -0.44 0.75
CA GLY A 123 -16.19 -0.20 1.09
C GLY A 123 -17.17 -0.47 -0.06
N GLY A 124 -16.78 -1.25 -1.09
CA GLY A 124 -17.55 -1.47 -2.31
C GLY A 124 -17.19 -0.57 -3.49
N ASN A 125 -16.30 0.41 -3.30
CA ASN A 125 -15.83 1.30 -4.36
C ASN A 125 -14.52 0.82 -4.97
N LEU A 126 -14.28 1.20 -6.22
CA LEU A 126 -13.08 0.85 -6.98
C LEU A 126 -12.22 2.09 -7.21
N LEU A 127 -10.90 1.93 -7.10
CA LEU A 127 -9.88 2.92 -7.37
C LEU A 127 -9.28 2.70 -8.76
N PRO A 128 -9.61 3.50 -9.77
CA PRO A 128 -8.91 3.47 -11.04
C PRO A 128 -7.44 3.88 -10.84
N VAL A 129 -6.53 3.22 -11.55
CA VAL A 129 -5.10 3.53 -11.49
C VAL A 129 -4.55 3.75 -12.89
N THR A 130 -3.75 4.79 -13.06
CA THR A 130 -2.94 5.01 -14.27
C THR A 130 -1.47 4.99 -13.90
N ILE A 131 -0.69 4.13 -14.55
CA ILE A 131 0.75 4.00 -14.33
C ILE A 131 1.48 4.60 -15.50
N THR A 132 2.25 5.67 -15.29
CA THR A 132 2.97 6.35 -16.37
C THR A 132 4.03 5.43 -16.98
N ALA A 133 4.34 5.63 -18.28
CA ALA A 133 5.42 4.91 -18.96
C ALA A 133 6.73 4.94 -18.14
N GLY A 134 7.39 3.78 -18.04
CA GLY A 134 8.62 3.61 -17.28
C GLY A 134 8.49 3.68 -15.75
N LYS A 135 7.27 3.73 -15.21
CA LYS A 135 7.00 3.75 -13.77
C LYS A 135 6.31 2.47 -13.32
N SER A 136 6.31 2.23 -12.01
CA SER A 136 5.73 1.02 -11.44
C SER A 136 4.80 1.27 -10.27
N LEU A 137 3.72 0.48 -10.22
CA LEU A 137 2.99 0.20 -8.99
C LEU A 137 3.34 -1.20 -8.52
N THR A 138 3.84 -1.31 -7.29
CA THR A 138 4.11 -2.59 -6.64
C THR A 138 3.11 -2.81 -5.53
N LEU A 139 2.37 -3.91 -5.59
CA LEU A 139 1.56 -4.42 -4.50
C LEU A 139 2.48 -5.25 -3.61
N ASN A 140 2.61 -4.97 -2.30
CA ASN A 140 3.55 -5.69 -1.42
C ASN A 140 2.92 -6.37 -0.19
N GLY A 141 1.68 -6.06 0.16
CA GLY A 141 0.93 -6.83 1.16
C GLY A 141 1.19 -6.42 2.60
N THR A 142 1.33 -5.14 2.92
CA THR A 142 1.43 -4.69 4.32
C THR A 142 0.07 -4.41 4.96
N ASN A 143 -0.05 -4.71 6.25
CA ASN A 143 -1.25 -4.44 7.04
C ASN A 143 -1.23 -3.02 7.61
N ALA A 144 -2.37 -2.34 7.56
CA ALA A 144 -2.60 -1.13 8.35
C ALA A 144 -3.41 -1.46 9.60
N VAL A 145 -2.97 -0.89 10.74
CA VAL A 145 -3.73 -0.87 11.99
C VAL A 145 -4.22 0.54 12.29
N ALA A 146 -5.46 0.67 12.74
CA ALA A 146 -6.13 1.96 12.94
C ALA A 146 -5.41 2.89 13.90
N ALA A 147 -4.78 2.34 14.94
CA ALA A 147 -3.98 3.10 15.90
C ALA A 147 -2.82 3.88 15.24
N ASN A 148 -2.32 3.38 14.10
CA ASN A 148 -1.15 3.95 13.42
C ASN A 148 -1.46 4.61 12.07
N HIS A 149 -2.65 4.38 11.52
CA HIS A 149 -2.95 4.80 10.15
C HIS A 149 -4.31 5.49 10.02
N GLY A 150 -5.08 5.55 11.11
CA GLY A 150 -6.44 6.10 11.11
C GLY A 150 -7.53 5.12 10.66
N PHE A 151 -7.16 3.96 10.10
CA PHE A 151 -8.07 2.88 9.72
C PHE A 151 -7.37 1.51 9.68
N ASP A 152 -8.14 0.43 9.74
CA ASP A 152 -7.64 -0.93 9.58
C ASP A 152 -7.69 -1.37 8.12
N ALA A 153 -6.62 -2.02 7.66
CA ALA A 153 -6.56 -2.66 6.36
C ALA A 153 -5.79 -3.99 6.49
N PRO A 154 -6.43 -5.13 6.23
CA PRO A 154 -5.72 -6.40 6.16
C PRO A 154 -4.67 -6.36 5.04
N ALA A 155 -3.51 -6.96 5.32
CA ALA A 155 -2.51 -7.24 4.29
C ALA A 155 -3.14 -7.93 3.08
N ASP A 156 -2.58 -7.66 1.90
CA ASP A 156 -2.98 -8.29 0.63
C ASP A 156 -4.42 -8.03 0.18
N ASN A 157 -5.15 -7.17 0.87
CA ASN A 157 -6.46 -6.76 0.42
C ASN A 157 -6.33 -5.71 -0.68
N TYR A 158 -6.58 -6.10 -1.93
CA TYR A 158 -6.61 -5.21 -3.10
C TYR A 158 -7.93 -5.25 -3.86
N THR A 159 -9.00 -5.70 -3.20
CA THR A 159 -10.34 -5.80 -3.80
C THR A 159 -10.88 -4.44 -4.27
N GLY A 160 -10.30 -3.33 -3.80
CA GLY A 160 -10.68 -1.96 -4.16
C GLY A 160 -9.86 -1.42 -5.30
N LEU A 161 -8.93 -2.18 -5.85
CA LEU A 161 -8.21 -1.79 -7.04
C LEU A 161 -9.15 -1.96 -8.25
N GLY A 162 -9.48 -0.84 -8.89
CA GLY A 162 -10.29 -0.77 -10.09
C GLY A 162 -9.47 -1.04 -11.35
N ASN A 163 -9.92 -0.48 -12.47
CA ASN A 163 -9.22 -0.62 -13.74
C ASN A 163 -7.81 -0.01 -13.66
N ILE A 164 -6.85 -0.70 -14.24
CA ILE A 164 -5.45 -0.29 -14.27
C ILE A 164 -5.07 0.00 -15.73
N THR A 165 -4.65 1.23 -15.98
CA THR A 165 -4.09 1.65 -17.26
C THR A 165 -2.58 1.72 -17.14
N LEU A 166 -1.88 0.90 -17.91
CA LEU A 166 -0.44 0.97 -18.13
C LEU A 166 -0.21 2.04 -19.21
N GLY A 167 0.58 3.05 -18.93
CA GLY A 167 0.72 4.25 -19.78
C GLY A 167 1.64 4.05 -20.98
N GLY A 168 1.88 2.81 -21.40
CA GLY A 168 2.79 2.45 -22.48
C GLY A 168 4.07 1.76 -22.01
N ALA A 169 5.15 1.96 -22.75
CA ALA A 169 6.39 1.19 -22.61
C ALA A 169 6.92 1.20 -21.17
N ASN A 170 7.23 0.01 -20.65
CA ASN A 170 7.79 -0.20 -19.32
C ASN A 170 6.95 0.34 -18.15
N ALA A 171 5.69 0.76 -18.37
CA ALA A 171 4.74 0.93 -17.26
C ALA A 171 4.49 -0.45 -16.65
N ALA A 172 4.69 -0.59 -15.33
CA ALA A 172 4.73 -1.89 -14.68
C ALA A 172 3.72 -2.01 -13.53
N LEU A 173 2.90 -3.05 -13.57
CA LEU A 173 2.20 -3.54 -12.40
C LEU A 173 2.95 -4.75 -11.85
N ILE A 174 3.40 -4.67 -10.60
CA ILE A 174 4.12 -5.74 -9.92
C ILE A 174 3.25 -6.26 -8.78
N ILE A 175 2.82 -7.51 -8.89
CA ILE A 175 2.00 -8.20 -7.91
C ILE A 175 2.91 -9.12 -7.11
N GLN A 176 3.20 -8.74 -5.88
CA GLN A 176 3.98 -9.53 -4.95
C GLN A 176 3.36 -9.44 -3.56
N SER A 177 3.76 -10.33 -2.66
CA SER A 177 3.43 -10.17 -1.25
C SER A 177 4.58 -10.64 -0.38
N VAL A 178 4.82 -9.90 0.70
CA VAL A 178 5.74 -10.30 1.76
C VAL A 178 5.16 -11.42 2.63
N THR A 179 3.83 -11.60 2.61
CA THR A 179 3.12 -12.69 3.28
C THR A 179 2.44 -13.56 2.23
N PRO A 180 2.69 -14.88 2.14
CA PRO A 180 2.08 -15.71 1.10
C PRO A 180 0.55 -15.78 1.25
N ALA A 181 -0.15 -14.83 0.63
CA ALA A 181 -1.59 -14.80 0.46
C ALA A 181 -1.91 -14.58 -1.02
N LYS A 182 -3.03 -15.15 -1.45
CA LYS A 182 -3.52 -14.99 -2.81
C LYS A 182 -4.06 -13.56 -3.00
N ILE A 183 -3.41 -12.77 -3.84
CA ILE A 183 -3.90 -11.44 -4.23
C ILE A 183 -5.00 -11.59 -5.27
N THR A 184 -6.11 -10.86 -5.12
CA THR A 184 -7.20 -10.86 -6.11
C THR A 184 -7.45 -9.44 -6.61
N LEU A 185 -7.39 -9.25 -7.92
CA LEU A 185 -7.66 -7.99 -8.61
C LEU A 185 -8.97 -8.08 -9.39
N ALA A 186 -9.84 -7.09 -9.21
CA ALA A 186 -11.15 -7.05 -9.84
C ALA A 186 -11.16 -6.32 -11.20
N GLY A 187 -10.39 -5.23 -11.32
CA GLY A 187 -10.41 -4.38 -12.51
C GLY A 187 -9.73 -4.97 -13.74
N ASN A 188 -10.08 -4.41 -14.90
CA ASN A 188 -9.39 -4.67 -16.16
C ASN A 188 -7.98 -4.09 -16.11
N ILE A 189 -7.05 -4.69 -16.85
CA ILE A 189 -5.68 -4.18 -16.99
C ILE A 189 -5.41 -3.94 -18.46
N ASP A 190 -4.97 -2.74 -18.81
CA ASP A 190 -4.85 -2.29 -20.19
C ASP A 190 -3.53 -1.54 -20.42
N GLY A 191 -3.08 -1.36 -21.67
CA GLY A 191 -2.17 -0.27 -22.00
C GLY A 191 -0.69 -0.59 -22.33
N GLY A 192 -0.36 -1.70 -22.98
CA GLY A 192 0.99 -1.86 -23.58
C GLY A 192 2.16 -1.95 -22.58
N GLY A 193 1.88 -2.09 -21.29
CA GLY A 193 2.90 -2.22 -20.25
C GLY A 193 3.19 -3.67 -19.86
N ILE A 194 3.82 -3.84 -18.70
CA ILE A 194 4.30 -5.11 -18.17
C ILE A 194 3.51 -5.46 -16.90
N ILE A 195 3.02 -6.68 -16.83
CA ILE A 195 2.44 -7.26 -15.63
C ILE A 195 3.40 -8.33 -15.11
N THR A 196 3.85 -8.19 -13.86
CA THR A 196 4.75 -9.17 -13.21
C THR A 196 4.06 -9.75 -12.00
N VAL A 197 4.01 -11.07 -11.90
CA VAL A 197 3.34 -11.81 -10.83
C VAL A 197 4.34 -12.70 -10.10
N ASN A 198 4.65 -12.34 -8.86
CA ASN A 198 5.64 -13.01 -8.00
C ASN A 198 5.03 -13.69 -6.77
N THR A 199 3.71 -13.60 -6.61
CA THR A 199 2.93 -14.32 -5.59
C THR A 199 1.69 -14.92 -6.24
N ASP A 200 0.99 -15.80 -5.52
CA ASP A 200 -0.27 -16.34 -6.02
C ASP A 200 -1.27 -15.20 -6.26
N ALA A 201 -1.82 -15.14 -7.47
CA ALA A 201 -2.70 -14.06 -7.88
C ALA A 201 -3.89 -14.55 -8.69
N ALA A 202 -5.00 -13.84 -8.58
CA ALA A 202 -6.13 -13.91 -9.49
C ALA A 202 -6.41 -12.54 -10.10
N ILE A 203 -6.45 -12.46 -11.42
CA ILE A 203 -6.89 -11.27 -12.15
C ILE A 203 -8.23 -11.62 -12.79
N ASN A 204 -9.31 -11.05 -12.25
CA ASN A 204 -10.66 -11.35 -12.70
C ASN A 204 -11.10 -10.45 -13.86
N GLY A 205 -10.47 -9.28 -14.00
CA GLY A 205 -10.68 -8.41 -15.15
C GLY A 205 -10.02 -8.94 -16.43
N THR A 206 -10.40 -8.33 -17.54
CA THR A 206 -9.79 -8.59 -18.85
C THR A 206 -8.44 -7.89 -18.92
N ILE A 207 -7.43 -8.59 -19.46
CA ILE A 207 -6.12 -8.04 -19.77
C ILE A 207 -6.07 -7.69 -21.26
N GLY A 208 -5.76 -6.44 -21.58
CA GLY A 208 -5.53 -5.99 -22.94
C GLY A 208 -6.79 -5.61 -23.73
N ASN A 209 -7.85 -5.16 -23.05
CA ASN A 209 -9.15 -4.90 -23.66
C ASN A 209 -9.12 -3.87 -24.81
N VAL A 210 -8.44 -2.74 -24.61
CA VAL A 210 -8.24 -1.68 -25.61
C VAL A 210 -6.86 -1.82 -26.25
N ASN A 211 -5.83 -1.98 -25.44
CA ASN A 211 -4.43 -2.14 -25.83
C ASN A 211 -3.81 -3.33 -25.09
N PRO A 212 -3.26 -4.32 -25.78
CA PRO A 212 -2.66 -5.49 -25.13
C PRO A 212 -1.56 -5.12 -24.16
N ALA A 213 -1.39 -5.91 -23.10
CA ALA A 213 -0.16 -5.87 -22.33
C ALA A 213 1.02 -6.24 -23.26
N ALA A 214 2.15 -5.53 -23.13
CA ALA A 214 3.36 -5.88 -23.86
C ALA A 214 3.96 -7.19 -23.33
N GLN A 215 3.85 -7.43 -22.01
CA GLN A 215 4.35 -8.64 -21.38
C GLN A 215 3.53 -9.01 -20.14
N ILE A 216 3.32 -10.31 -19.95
CA ILE A 216 2.87 -10.89 -18.68
C ILE A 216 3.97 -11.87 -18.25
N SER A 217 4.59 -11.60 -17.10
CA SER A 217 5.63 -12.42 -16.50
C SER A 217 5.08 -13.07 -15.22
N VAL A 218 5.19 -14.39 -15.12
CA VAL A 218 4.77 -15.15 -13.95
C VAL A 218 6.00 -15.86 -13.40
N GLY A 219 6.33 -15.59 -12.13
CA GLY A 219 7.42 -16.23 -11.41
C GLY A 219 7.07 -17.67 -11.01
N ALA A 220 7.58 -18.12 -9.86
CA ALA A 220 7.32 -19.48 -9.36
C ALA A 220 5.89 -19.70 -8.82
N SER A 221 5.06 -18.66 -8.81
CA SER A 221 3.71 -18.66 -8.24
C SER A 221 2.63 -18.89 -9.29
N THR A 222 1.40 -19.10 -8.84
CA THR A 222 0.25 -19.33 -9.72
C THR A 222 -0.42 -18.01 -10.11
N LEU A 223 -0.60 -17.78 -11.42
CA LEU A 223 -1.51 -16.76 -11.93
C LEU A 223 -2.79 -17.42 -12.44
N SER A 224 -3.92 -17.08 -11.82
CA SER A 224 -5.26 -17.44 -12.29
C SER A 224 -5.88 -16.25 -13.03
N LEU A 225 -6.47 -16.51 -14.19
CA LEU A 225 -7.13 -15.49 -15.01
C LEU A 225 -8.61 -15.82 -15.09
N GLY A 226 -9.43 -14.98 -14.47
CA GLY A 226 -10.89 -15.09 -14.54
C GLY A 226 -11.48 -14.38 -15.77
N GLY A 227 -10.80 -13.33 -16.26
CA GLY A 227 -11.13 -12.62 -17.48
C GLY A 227 -10.37 -13.14 -18.71
N ALA A 228 -10.58 -12.48 -19.85
CA ALA A 228 -9.87 -12.79 -21.09
C ALA A 228 -8.48 -12.14 -21.13
N VAL A 229 -7.56 -12.75 -21.91
CA VAL A 229 -6.32 -12.10 -22.34
C VAL A 229 -6.45 -11.81 -23.83
N ILE A 230 -6.48 -10.53 -24.17
CA ILE A 230 -6.71 -10.06 -25.53
C ILE A 230 -5.40 -9.57 -26.13
N LYS A 231 -5.07 -10.12 -27.31
CA LYS A 231 -3.96 -9.68 -28.16
C LYS A 231 -4.48 -8.64 -29.14
N ALA A 232 -3.62 -7.71 -29.57
CA ALA A 232 -3.98 -6.68 -30.53
C ALA A 232 -4.43 -7.37 -31.81
N THR A 233 -5.64 -7.07 -32.24
CA THR A 233 -6.04 -7.28 -33.61
C THR A 233 -5.42 -6.14 -34.41
N THR A 234 -4.35 -6.44 -35.15
CA THR A 234 -3.91 -5.57 -36.24
C THR A 234 -5.03 -5.56 -37.27
N THR A 235 -5.86 -4.52 -37.28
CA THR A 235 -6.76 -4.22 -38.41
C THR A 235 -5.97 -3.56 -39.52
#